data_AF-A0A0C2ZHF8-F1
#
_entry.id   AF-A0A0C2ZHF8-F1
#
_cell.length_a   1.000
_cell.length_b   1.000
_cell.length_c   1.000
_cell.angle_alpha   90.00
_cell.angle_beta   90.00
_cell.angle_gamma   90.00
#
_symmetry.space_group_name_H-M   'P 1'
#
loop_
_entity.id
_entity.type
_entity.pdbx_description
1 polymer ?
#
loop_
_entity_poly.entity_id
_entity_poly.type
_entity_poly.pdbx_seq_one_letter_code
_entity_poly.pdbx_strand_id
1 'polypeptide(L)'
;MENFILYALGLLGGIFTLYLIGILAAPYAPDSIKNDHFECGLPPSSATPKKANFGFFVFAIMFVVADMSGLFVTLFVYSTSVHTQVVAAAFAVILAMAIAIAMKEYYRDQNI
;
A
#
# COMPACT_ATOMS: atom_id res chain seq x y z
N MET A 1 11.23 2.67 -25.53
CA MET A 1 11.68 3.53 -24.42
C MET A 1 11.14 4.94 -24.57
N GLU A 2 11.24 5.54 -25.76
CA GLU A 2 10.71 6.88 -26.07
C GLU A 2 9.22 7.06 -25.72
N ASN A 3 8.34 6.20 -26.25
CA ASN A 3 6.90 6.27 -25.97
C ASN A 3 6.55 6.16 -24.47
N PHE A 4 7.29 5.33 -23.73
CA PHE A 4 7.08 5.17 -22.29
C PHE A 4 7.40 6.48 -21.53
N ILE A 5 8.52 7.12 -21.86
CA ILE A 5 8.92 8.40 -21.26
C ILE A 5 7.90 9.47 -21.58
N LEU A 6 7.42 9.53 -22.83
CA LEU A 6 6.38 10.47 -23.25
C LEU A 6 5.08 10.29 -22.46
N TYR A 7 4.62 9.05 -22.26
CA TYR A 7 3.42 8.79 -21.46
C TYR A 7 3.61 9.11 -19.97
N ALA A 8 4.77 8.76 -19.40
CA ALA A 8 5.08 9.06 -18.00
C ALA A 8 5.12 10.58 -17.76
N LEU A 9 5.77 11.33 -18.65
CA LEU A 9 5.81 12.80 -18.59
C LEU A 9 4.43 13.41 -18.84
N GLY A 10 3.65 12.86 -19.77
CA GLY A 10 2.28 13.31 -20.01
C GLY A 10 1.38 13.16 -18.78
N LEU A 11 1.46 12.01 -18.09
CA LEU A 11 0.71 11.76 -16.86
C LEU A 11 1.15 12.69 -15.71
N LEU A 12 2.45 12.78 -15.46
CA LEU A 12 2.99 13.65 -14.41
C LEU A 12 2.67 15.12 -14.71
N GLY A 13 2.83 15.54 -15.96
CA GLY A 13 2.49 16.88 -16.44
C GLY A 13 1.00 17.18 -16.26
N GLY A 14 0.12 16.22 -16.58
CA GLY A 14 -1.32 16.36 -16.38
C GLY A 14 -1.70 16.50 -14.90
N ILE A 15 -1.18 15.64 -14.02
CA ILE A 15 -1.42 15.71 -12.57
C ILE A 15 -0.95 17.05 -12.02
N PHE A 16 0.28 17.47 -12.37
CA PHE A 16 0.85 18.71 -11.88
C PHE A 16 0.10 19.94 -12.40
N THR A 17 -0.32 19.91 -13.67
CA THR A 17 -1.11 21.01 -14.26
C THR A 17 -2.45 21.14 -13.57
N LEU A 18 -3.17 20.04 -13.31
CA LEU A 18 -4.44 20.07 -12.60
C LEU A 18 -4.27 20.57 -11.16
N TYR A 19 -3.21 20.15 -10.47
CA TYR A 19 -2.87 20.64 -9.13
C TYR A 19 -2.62 22.15 -9.13
N LEU A 20 -1.83 22.66 -10.07
CA LEU A 20 -1.56 24.10 -10.20
C LEU A 20 -2.80 24.90 -10.58
N ILE A 21 -3.63 24.40 -11.50
CA ILE A 21 -4.93 25.03 -11.83
C ILE A 21 -5.79 25.10 -10.57
N GLY A 22 -5.83 24.03 -9.76
CA GLY A 22 -6.55 24.01 -8.49
C GLY A 22 -6.09 25.11 -7.53
N ILE A 23 -4.78 25.31 -7.38
CA ILE A 23 -4.23 26.38 -6.53
C ILE A 23 -4.54 27.77 -7.11
N LEU A 24 -4.36 27.95 -8.43
CA LEU A 24 -4.51 29.25 -9.08
C LEU A 24 -5.97 29.70 -9.20
N ALA A 25 -6.90 28.76 -9.39
CA ALA A 25 -8.32 29.04 -9.53
C ALA A 25 -9.05 29.13 -8.17
N ALA A 26 -8.51 28.52 -7.11
CA ALA A 26 -9.13 28.54 -5.80
C ALA A 26 -9.08 29.96 -5.17
N PRO A 27 -10.19 30.44 -4.58
CA PRO A 27 -10.17 31.68 -3.82
C PRO A 27 -9.23 31.59 -2.61
N TYR A 28 -8.16 32.40 -2.61
CA TYR A 28 -7.21 32.46 -1.51
C TYR A 28 -7.56 33.60 -0.54
N ALA A 29 -8.10 33.24 0.63
CA ALA A 29 -8.43 34.16 1.70
C ALA A 29 -8.09 33.54 3.07
N PRO A 30 -6.79 33.49 3.44
CA PRO A 30 -6.35 32.91 4.69
C PRO A 30 -6.86 33.74 5.87
N ASP A 31 -7.30 33.06 6.92
CA ASP A 31 -7.78 33.67 8.16
C ASP A 31 -7.30 32.79 9.32
N SER A 32 -7.19 33.35 10.53
CA SER A 32 -6.74 32.60 11.71
C SER A 32 -7.63 31.38 11.98
N ILE A 33 -8.94 31.52 11.78
CA ILE A 33 -9.93 30.43 11.93
C ILE A 33 -9.77 29.38 10.83
N LYS A 34 -9.49 29.80 9.58
CA LYS A 34 -9.32 28.87 8.44
C LYS A 34 -8.01 28.09 8.47
N ASN A 35 -7.00 28.65 9.13
CA ASN A 35 -5.70 28.02 9.32
C ASN A 35 -5.63 27.17 10.61
N ASP A 36 -6.67 27.21 11.43
CA ASP A 36 -6.78 26.36 12.62
C ASP A 36 -7.25 24.95 12.23
N HIS A 37 -7.06 23.98 13.14
CA HIS A 37 -7.52 22.62 12.92
C HIS A 37 -9.05 22.60 12.89
N PHE A 38 -9.62 21.98 11.85
CA PHE A 38 -11.06 21.75 11.76
C PHE A 38 -11.48 20.70 12.79
N GLU A 39 -11.66 21.14 14.02
CA GLU A 39 -12.28 20.36 15.06
C GLU A 39 -13.72 20.85 15.16
N CYS A 40 -14.67 19.93 15.28
CA CYS A 40 -16.10 20.22 15.40
C CYS A 40 -16.45 20.94 16.73
N GLY A 41 -15.61 21.87 17.21
CA GLY A 41 -15.69 22.56 18.49
C GLY A 41 -15.22 21.74 19.69
N LEU A 42 -14.61 20.57 19.48
CA LEU A 42 -14.12 19.71 20.56
C LEU A 42 -12.59 19.76 20.58
N PRO A 43 -11.95 20.07 21.73
CA PRO A 43 -10.49 20.11 21.81
C PRO A 43 -9.89 18.75 21.42
N PRO A 44 -8.64 18.73 20.93
CA PRO A 44 -8.01 17.53 20.44
C PRO A 44 -7.99 16.51 21.56
N SER A 45 -8.57 15.33 21.34
CA SER A 45 -8.72 14.29 22.37
C SER A 45 -7.38 13.85 22.99
N SER A 46 -6.24 14.15 22.35
CA SER A 46 -4.88 14.09 22.91
C SER A 46 -3.84 14.63 21.91
N ALA A 47 -2.74 15.22 22.41
CA ALA A 47 -1.56 15.59 21.60
C ALA A 47 -0.75 14.38 21.10
N THR A 48 -1.10 13.19 21.58
CA THR A 48 -0.42 11.92 21.30
C THR A 48 -1.43 10.98 20.64
N PRO A 49 -1.10 10.32 19.51
CA PRO A 49 -2.01 9.38 18.87
C PRO A 49 -2.47 8.32 19.87
N LYS A 50 -3.76 7.96 19.82
CA LYS A 50 -4.31 6.81 20.55
C LYS A 50 -3.39 5.60 20.37
N LYS A 51 -3.32 4.75 21.42
CA LYS A 51 -2.58 3.46 21.45
C LYS A 51 -2.55 2.84 20.05
N ALA A 52 -1.36 2.76 19.46
CA ALA A 52 -1.18 2.21 18.12
C ALA A 52 -1.85 0.83 18.06
N ASN A 53 -2.77 0.65 17.10
CA ASN A 53 -3.39 -0.65 16.90
C ASN A 53 -2.34 -1.58 16.28
N PHE A 54 -1.79 -2.47 17.11
CA PHE A 54 -0.79 -3.47 16.68
C PHE A 54 -1.29 -4.38 15.55
N GLY A 55 -2.61 -4.49 15.34
CA GLY A 55 -3.18 -5.22 14.20
C GLY A 55 -2.73 -4.66 12.84
N PHE A 56 -2.64 -3.33 12.69
CA PHE A 56 -2.13 -2.74 11.45
C PHE A 56 -0.65 -3.01 11.22
N PHE A 57 0.13 -3.12 12.30
CA PHE A 57 1.54 -3.45 12.23
C PHE A 57 1.77 -4.89 11.75
N VAL A 58 0.99 -5.85 12.26
CA VAL A 58 1.01 -7.24 11.80
C VAL A 58 0.65 -7.33 10.31
N PHE A 59 -0.37 -6.59 9.87
CA PHE A 59 -0.75 -6.54 8.45
C PHE A 59 0.37 -5.98 7.57
N ALA A 60 1.06 -4.92 8.01
CA ALA A 60 2.19 -4.35 7.27
C ALA A 60 3.36 -5.34 7.12
N ILE A 61 3.68 -6.11 8.17
CA ILE A 61 4.70 -7.16 8.10
C ILE A 61 4.27 -8.27 7.14
N MET A 62 3.02 -8.74 7.24
CA MET A 62 2.51 -9.78 6.32
C MET A 62 2.55 -9.31 4.86
N PHE A 63 2.24 -8.04 4.60
CA PHE A 63 2.38 -7.44 3.28
C PHE A 63 3.82 -7.52 2.76
N VAL A 64 4.82 -7.13 3.55
CA VAL A 64 6.23 -7.18 3.14
C VAL A 64 6.69 -8.61 2.86
N VAL A 65 6.32 -9.58 3.72
CA VAL A 65 6.67 -10.99 3.52
C VAL A 65 6.02 -11.55 2.25
N ALA A 66 4.74 -11.26 2.03
CA ALA A 66 4.02 -11.68 0.85
C ALA A 66 4.60 -11.05 -0.43
N ASP A 67 4.91 -9.75 -0.41
CA ASP A 67 5.51 -9.02 -1.54
C ASP A 67 6.87 -9.61 -1.95
N MET A 68 7.77 -9.83 -1.00
CA MET A 68 9.07 -10.46 -1.26
C MET A 68 8.92 -11.89 -1.80
N SER A 69 7.99 -12.69 -1.24
CA SER A 69 7.74 -14.03 -1.73
C SER A 69 7.16 -14.04 -3.16
N GLY A 70 6.28 -13.08 -3.48
CA GLY A 70 5.72 -12.90 -4.82
C GLY A 70 6.79 -12.52 -5.85
N LEU A 71 7.74 -11.65 -5.47
CA LEU A 71 8.91 -11.35 -6.31
C LEU A 71 9.72 -12.61 -6.62
N PHE A 72 9.98 -13.46 -5.63
CA PHE A 72 10.69 -14.73 -5.89
C PHE A 72 9.89 -15.66 -6.81
N VAL A 73 8.57 -15.80 -6.61
CA VAL A 73 7.73 -16.60 -7.51
C VAL A 73 7.84 -16.10 -8.96
N THR A 74 7.76 -14.78 -9.17
CA THR A 74 7.78 -14.21 -10.53
C THR A 74 9.13 -14.41 -11.23
N LEU A 75 10.25 -14.43 -10.51
CA LEU A 75 11.56 -14.72 -11.09
C LEU A 75 11.66 -16.15 -11.64
N PHE A 76 11.08 -17.14 -10.97
CA PHE A 76 11.21 -18.55 -11.36
C PHE A 76 10.12 -19.02 -12.31
N VAL A 77 8.92 -18.43 -12.27
CA VAL A 77 7.76 -18.90 -13.06
C VAL A 77 7.92 -18.74 -14.57
N TYR A 78 8.64 -17.71 -15.01
CA TYR A 78 8.89 -17.46 -16.44
C TYR A 78 10.08 -18.24 -17.01
N SER A 79 10.74 -19.06 -16.19
CA SER A 79 11.83 -19.91 -16.67
C SER A 79 11.29 -21.01 -17.59
N THR A 80 12.01 -21.30 -18.68
CA THR A 80 11.69 -22.38 -19.62
C THR A 80 12.25 -23.74 -19.20
N SER A 81 13.08 -23.77 -18.15
CA SER A 81 13.67 -25.00 -17.63
C SER A 81 12.68 -25.75 -16.73
N VAL A 82 12.47 -27.03 -17.03
CA VAL A 82 11.58 -27.92 -16.23
C VAL A 82 12.02 -27.98 -14.77
N HIS A 83 13.33 -28.05 -14.50
CA HIS A 83 13.85 -28.08 -13.13
C HIS A 83 13.45 -26.81 -12.36
N THR A 84 13.60 -25.64 -12.98
CA THR A 84 13.24 -24.35 -12.36
C THR A 84 11.74 -24.25 -12.13
N GLN A 85 10.92 -24.76 -13.06
CA GLN A 85 9.47 -24.80 -12.91
C GLN A 85 9.01 -25.71 -11.76
N VAL A 86 9.66 -26.86 -11.57
CA VAL A 86 9.38 -27.75 -10.43
C VAL A 86 9.71 -27.05 -9.11
N VAL A 87 10.84 -26.36 -9.04
CA VAL A 87 11.22 -25.57 -7.86
C VAL A 87 10.22 -24.42 -7.62
N ALA A 88 9.80 -23.72 -8.67
CA ALA A 88 8.80 -22.66 -8.58
C ALA A 88 7.45 -23.20 -8.07
N ALA A 89 7.00 -24.36 -8.58
CA ALA A 89 5.77 -25.01 -8.15
C ALA A 89 5.85 -25.45 -6.68
N ALA A 90 6.97 -26.04 -6.24
CA ALA A 90 7.18 -26.40 -4.85
C ALA A 90 7.16 -25.17 -3.93
N PHE A 91 7.81 -24.08 -4.34
CA PHE A 91 7.81 -22.82 -3.60
C PHE A 91 6.41 -22.19 -3.52
N ALA A 92 5.66 -22.21 -4.62
CA ALA A 92 4.28 -21.72 -4.66
C ALA A 92 3.35 -22.52 -3.73
N VAL A 93 3.53 -23.84 -3.64
CA VAL A 93 2.78 -24.69 -2.70
C VAL A 93 3.10 -24.33 -1.25
N ILE A 94 4.38 -24.12 -0.92
CA ILE A 94 4.80 -23.67 0.41
C ILE A 94 4.18 -22.32 0.75
N LEU A 95 4.20 -21.37 -0.19
CA LEU A 95 3.61 -20.06 -0.01
C LEU A 95 2.10 -20.13 0.21
N ALA A 96 1.40 -20.93 -0.59
CA ALA A 96 -0.04 -21.15 -0.45
C ALA A 96 -0.39 -21.76 0.92
N MET A 97 0.40 -22.71 1.41
CA MET A 97 0.23 -23.27 2.75
C MET A 97 0.47 -22.22 3.85
N ALA A 98 1.52 -21.41 3.73
CA ALA A 98 1.82 -20.35 4.69
C ALA A 98 0.68 -19.33 4.78
N ILE A 99 0.13 -18.90 3.64
CA ILE A 99 -1.02 -18.00 3.58
C ILE A 99 -2.26 -18.67 4.18
N ALA A 100 -2.54 -19.93 3.82
CA ALA A 100 -3.70 -20.65 4.36
C ALA A 100 -3.65 -20.78 5.89
N ILE A 101 -2.47 -21.04 6.46
CA ILE A 101 -2.26 -21.08 7.92
C ILE A 101 -2.48 -19.70 8.53
N ALA A 102 -1.88 -18.65 7.96
CA ALA A 102 -2.04 -17.28 8.45
C ALA A 102 -3.51 -16.84 8.44
N MET A 103 -4.24 -17.13 7.36
CA MET A 103 -5.67 -16.84 7.25
C MET A 103 -6.50 -17.62 8.26
N LYS A 104 -6.21 -18.92 8.46
CA LYS A 104 -6.89 -19.74 9.47
C LYS A 104 -6.72 -19.17 10.88
N GLU A 105 -5.51 -18.75 11.21
CA GLU A 105 -5.20 -18.15 12.51
C GLU A 105 -5.96 -16.83 12.70
N TYR A 106 -5.98 -15.98 11.69
CA TYR A 106 -6.76 -14.74 11.69
C TYR A 106 -8.26 -14.99 11.91
N TYR A 107 -8.85 -15.95 11.20
CA TYR A 107 -10.26 -16.30 11.38
C TYR A 107 -10.57 -16.88 12.76
N ARG A 108 -9.62 -17.61 13.36
CA ARG A 108 -9.78 -18.14 14.72
C ARG A 108 -9.87 -17.00 15.73
N ASP A 109 -8.99 -16.01 15.63
CA ASP A 109 -8.91 -14.89 16.57
C ASP A 109 -10.16 -13.99 16.51
N GLN A 110 -10.85 -13.92 15.35
CA GLN A 110 -12.11 -13.19 15.22
C GLN A 110 -13.34 -13.90 15.82
N ASN A 111 -13.27 -15.21 16.04
CA ASN A 111 -14.39 -16.04 16.47
C ASN A 111 -14.26 -16.54 17.93
N ILE A 112 -13.32 -15.97 18.70
CA ILE A 112 -13.15 -16.16 20.16
C ILE A 112 -13.53 -14.86 20.85
#